data_AF-A0A9P5J9M6-F1
#
_entry.id   AF-A0A9P5J9M6-F1
#
_cell.length_a   1.000
_cell.length_b   1.000
_cell.length_c   1.000
_cell.angle_alpha   90.00
_cell.angle_beta   90.00
_cell.angle_gamma   90.00
#
_symmetry.space_group_name_H-M   'P 1'
#
loop_
_entity.id
_entity.type
_entity.pdbx_description
1 polymer ?
#
loop_
_entity_poly.entity_id
_entity_poly.type
_entity_poly.pdbx_seq_one_letter_code
_entity_poly.pdbx_strand_id
1 'polypeptide(L)'
;MSPHISRPLGMTLIGNMLASVLFGVITVQTKSYFSRFPQDSRWVKGMVAFLWLSQGLQVILTLRGVHWQAIRRRADPLLSGPQIWFHCWYITSNSLVGPCSLL
;
A
#
# COMPACT_ATOMS: atom_id res chain seq x y z
N MET A 1 -28.92 -19.88 -0.49
CA MET A 1 -28.57 -18.76 -1.41
C MET A 1 -28.33 -17.52 -0.54
N SER A 2 -27.15 -17.38 0.06
CA SER A 2 -26.87 -16.27 1.01
C SER A 2 -25.84 -15.29 0.41
N PRO A 3 -26.16 -13.99 0.27
CA PRO A 3 -25.34 -13.02 -0.45
C PRO A 3 -24.25 -12.44 0.46
N HIS A 4 -23.14 -13.17 0.65
CA HIS A 4 -22.02 -12.71 1.50
C HIS A 4 -20.66 -12.60 0.76
N ILE A 5 -20.61 -12.87 -0.54
CA ILE A 5 -19.35 -13.03 -1.30
C ILE A 5 -18.66 -11.71 -1.71
N SER A 6 -19.35 -10.55 -1.62
CA SER A 6 -18.85 -9.30 -2.24
C SER A 6 -18.17 -8.31 -1.28
N ARG A 7 -18.41 -8.41 0.03
CA ARG A 7 -17.96 -7.41 1.02
C ARG A 7 -16.43 -7.23 1.13
N PRO A 8 -15.61 -8.29 1.24
CA PRO A 8 -14.17 -8.12 1.46
C PRO A 8 -13.44 -7.60 0.20
N LEU A 9 -13.92 -7.96 -0.99
CA LEU A 9 -13.37 -7.46 -2.26
C LEU A 9 -13.65 -5.96 -2.43
N GLY A 10 -14.88 -5.53 -2.14
CA GLY A 10 -15.27 -4.13 -2.23
C GLY A 10 -14.44 -3.23 -1.30
N MET A 11 -14.29 -3.64 -0.04
CA MET A 11 -13.46 -2.91 0.93
C MET A 11 -11.98 -2.83 0.51
N THR A 12 -11.43 -3.92 -0.04
CA THR A 12 -10.04 -3.95 -0.52
C THR A 12 -9.83 -3.05 -1.74
N LEU A 13 -10.82 -2.99 -2.66
CA LEU A 13 -10.77 -2.13 -3.83
C LEU A 13 -10.77 -0.64 -3.43
N ILE A 14 -11.64 -0.27 -2.48
CA ILE A 14 -11.71 1.09 -1.93
C ILE A 14 -10.40 1.46 -1.22
N GLY A 15 -9.85 0.55 -0.41
CA GLY A 15 -8.54 0.74 0.24
C GLY A 15 -7.42 0.95 -0.78
N ASN A 16 -7.43 0.21 -1.89
CA ASN A 16 -6.45 0.37 -2.97
C ASN A 16 -6.61 1.70 -3.73
N MET A 17 -7.84 2.16 -3.95
CA MET A 17 -8.10 3.50 -4.52
C MET A 17 -7.55 4.60 -3.62
N LEU A 18 -7.83 4.51 -2.31
CA LEU A 18 -7.33 5.47 -1.33
C LEU A 18 -5.80 5.45 -1.29
N ALA A 19 -5.19 4.27 -1.25
CA ALA A 19 -3.73 4.12 -1.30
C ALA A 19 -3.12 4.75 -2.57
N SER A 20 -3.78 4.63 -3.72
CA SER A 20 -3.33 5.28 -4.96
C SER A 20 -3.40 6.81 -4.89
N VAL A 21 -4.39 7.38 -4.21
CA VAL A 21 -4.48 8.83 -3.97
C VAL A 21 -3.38 9.28 -3.03
N LEU A 22 -3.17 8.59 -1.91
CA LEU A 22 -2.09 8.90 -0.97
C LEU A 22 -0.71 8.80 -1.65
N PHE A 23 -0.50 7.82 -2.51
CA PHE A 23 0.73 7.71 -3.30
C PHE A 23 0.98 8.94 -4.19
N GLY A 24 -0.08 9.50 -4.78
CA GLY A 24 0.00 10.78 -5.50
C GLY A 24 0.45 11.93 -4.59
N VAL A 25 -0.12 12.03 -3.39
CA VAL A 25 0.26 13.04 -2.40
C VAL A 25 1.73 12.88 -1.98
N ILE A 26 2.17 11.66 -1.69
CA ILE A 26 3.57 11.37 -1.34
C ILE A 26 4.51 11.75 -2.49
N THR A 27 4.10 11.52 -3.74
CA THR A 27 4.89 11.91 -4.92
C THR A 27 5.08 13.42 -4.99
N VAL A 28 4.04 14.21 -4.72
CA VAL A 28 4.13 15.68 -4.64
C VAL A 28 5.02 16.11 -3.48
N GLN A 29 4.90 15.48 -2.31
CA GLN A 29 5.75 15.75 -1.16
C GLN A 29 7.23 15.48 -1.48
N THR A 30 7.54 14.34 -2.09
CA THR A 30 8.89 13.98 -2.52
C THR A 30 9.42 14.99 -3.54
N LYS A 31 8.66 15.31 -4.59
CA LYS A 31 9.03 16.34 -5.57
C LYS A 31 9.32 17.69 -4.92
N SER A 32 8.46 18.12 -4.00
CA SER A 32 8.63 19.38 -3.26
C SER A 32 9.89 19.35 -2.39
N TYR A 33 10.19 18.22 -1.73
CA TYR A 33 11.41 18.05 -0.95
C TYR A 33 12.68 18.16 -1.80
N PHE A 34 12.70 17.48 -2.96
CA PHE A 34 13.80 17.57 -3.92
C PHE A 34 14.00 18.99 -4.47
N SER A 35 12.93 19.77 -4.62
CA SER A 35 12.99 21.15 -5.11
C SER A 35 13.47 22.15 -4.07
N ARG A 36 13.16 21.93 -2.78
CA ARG A 36 13.40 22.92 -1.71
C ARG A 36 14.76 22.76 -1.04
N PHE A 37 15.35 21.57 -1.12
CA PHE A 37 16.65 21.28 -0.53
C PHE A 37 17.65 20.74 -1.59
N PRO A 38 18.13 21.61 -2.49
CA PRO A 38 19.13 21.20 -3.49
C PRO A 38 20.47 20.78 -2.85
N GLN A 39 20.83 21.38 -1.72
CA GLN A 39 22.11 21.15 -1.02
C GLN A 39 22.12 19.99 -0.01
N ASP A 40 20.97 19.34 0.23
CA ASP A 40 20.89 18.26 1.23
C ASP A 40 21.60 16.96 0.82
N SER A 41 22.02 16.21 1.84
CA SER A 41 22.81 14.98 1.72
C SER A 41 22.15 13.96 0.78
N ARG A 42 22.94 13.45 -0.17
CA ARG A 42 22.53 12.44 -1.16
C ARG A 42 21.96 11.16 -0.51
N TRP A 43 22.34 10.87 0.73
CA TRP A 43 21.81 9.76 1.52
C TRP A 43 20.31 9.90 1.82
N VAL A 44 19.86 11.09 2.23
CA VAL A 44 18.44 11.34 2.54
C VAL A 44 17.60 11.27 1.25
N LYS A 45 18.12 11.80 0.15
CA LYS A 45 17.51 11.69 -1.19
C LYS A 45 17.37 10.22 -1.64
N GLY A 46 18.38 9.39 -1.37
CA GLY A 46 18.34 7.95 -1.65
C GLY A 46 17.29 7.21 -0.80
N MET A 47 17.22 7.50 0.50
CA MET A 47 16.21 6.92 1.40
C MET A 47 14.79 7.29 0.99
N VAL A 48 14.55 8.57 0.64
CA VAL A 48 13.22 9.03 0.18
C VAL A 48 12.84 8.36 -1.14
N ALA A 49 13.78 8.22 -2.09
CA ALA A 49 13.52 7.52 -3.34
C ALA A 49 13.21 6.02 -3.11
N PHE A 50 13.95 5.36 -2.21
CA PHE A 50 13.70 3.98 -1.83
C PHE A 50 12.32 3.81 -1.17
N LEU A 51 11.96 4.70 -0.25
CA LEU A 51 10.66 4.70 0.41
C LEU A 51 9.54 4.91 -0.62
N TRP A 52 9.72 5.84 -1.56
CA TRP A 52 8.77 6.08 -2.64
C TRP A 52 8.58 4.83 -3.53
N LEU A 53 9.66 4.13 -3.89
CA LEU A 53 9.60 2.88 -4.65
C LEU A 53 8.90 1.76 -3.88
N SER A 54 9.19 1.63 -2.57
CA SER A 54 8.55 0.63 -1.69
C SER A 54 7.04 0.83 -1.61
N GLN A 55 6.59 2.09 -1.49
CA GLN A 55 5.16 2.44 -1.49
C GLN A 55 4.51 2.11 -2.84
N GLY A 56 5.15 2.42 -3.96
CA GLY A 56 4.65 2.09 -5.29
C GLY A 56 4.52 0.57 -5.51
N LEU A 57 5.54 -0.18 -5.08
CA LEU A 57 5.55 -1.64 -5.17
C LEU A 57 4.40 -2.26 -4.38
N GLN A 58 4.11 -1.75 -3.18
CA GLN A 58 3.02 -2.25 -2.35
C GLN A 58 1.65 -2.07 -3.01
N VAL A 59 1.39 -0.91 -3.62
CA VAL A 59 0.13 -0.64 -4.33
C VAL A 59 -0.01 -1.57 -5.54
N ILE A 60 1.06 -1.75 -6.31
CA ILE A 60 1.07 -2.63 -7.49
C ILE A 60 0.81 -4.09 -7.10
N LEU A 61 1.49 -4.58 -6.07
CA LEU A 61 1.32 -5.95 -5.58
C LEU A 61 -0.10 -6.20 -5.08
N THR A 62 -0.68 -5.24 -4.35
CA THR A 62 -2.05 -5.34 -3.82
C THR A 62 -3.07 -5.34 -4.96
N LEU A 63 -2.95 -4.43 -5.93
CA LEU A 63 -3.85 -4.39 -7.09
C LEU A 63 -3.76 -5.67 -7.94
N ARG A 64 -2.54 -6.16 -8.18
CA ARG A 64 -2.30 -7.41 -8.92
C ARG A 64 -2.89 -8.62 -8.18
N GLY A 65 -2.71 -8.68 -6.86
CA GLY A 65 -3.28 -9.71 -6.00
C GLY A 65 -4.81 -9.72 -6.02
N VAL A 66 -5.43 -8.54 -5.93
CA VAL A 66 -6.89 -8.38 -6.03
C VAL A 66 -7.42 -8.82 -7.39
N HIS A 67 -6.78 -8.41 -8.49
CA HIS A 67 -7.17 -8.82 -9.83
C HIS A 67 -7.08 -10.34 -10.03
N TRP A 68 -5.98 -10.94 -9.57
CA TRP A 68 -5.79 -12.39 -9.62
C TRP A 68 -6.84 -13.17 -8.81
N GLN A 69 -7.18 -12.67 -7.62
CA GLN A 69 -8.25 -13.24 -6.80
C GLN A 69 -9.65 -13.04 -7.41
N ALA A 70 -9.90 -11.90 -8.05
CA ALA A 70 -11.17 -11.64 -8.73
C ALA A 70 -11.42 -12.62 -9.88
N ILE A 71 -10.36 -13.04 -10.58
CA ILE A 71 -10.44 -14.07 -11.61
C ILE A 71 -10.60 -15.46 -10.98
N ARG A 72 -9.77 -15.83 -9.99
CA ARG A 72 -9.80 -17.17 -9.36
C ARG A 72 -11.09 -17.45 -8.58
N ARG A 73 -11.70 -16.44 -7.95
CA ARG A 73 -12.99 -16.60 -7.24
C ARG A 73 -14.14 -17.00 -8.16
N ARG A 74 -14.05 -16.75 -9.46
CA ARG A 74 -15.03 -17.23 -10.44
C ARG A 74 -14.88 -18.73 -10.73
N ALA A 75 -13.70 -19.30 -10.47
CA ALA A 75 -13.42 -20.72 -10.66
C ALA A 75 -13.72 -21.53 -9.38
N ASP A 76 -13.21 -21.13 -8.20
CA ASP A 76 -13.41 -21.84 -6.93
C ASP A 76 -13.40 -20.90 -5.70
N PRO A 77 -14.39 -20.97 -4.78
CA PRO A 77 -14.54 -20.02 -3.66
C PRO A 77 -13.71 -20.31 -2.39
N LEU A 78 -13.04 -21.47 -2.27
CA LEU A 78 -12.36 -21.91 -1.05
C LEU A 78 -10.87 -21.49 -0.95
N LEU A 79 -10.31 -20.93 -2.01
CA LEU A 79 -8.87 -20.61 -2.11
C LEU A 79 -8.57 -19.14 -1.74
N SER A 80 -9.19 -18.61 -0.68
CA SER A 80 -8.95 -17.22 -0.21
C SER A 80 -7.66 -17.13 0.60
N GLY A 81 -6.52 -17.25 -0.09
CA GLY A 81 -5.19 -17.20 0.49
C GLY A 81 -4.60 -15.78 0.73
N PRO A 82 -3.29 -15.73 1.03
CA PRO A 82 -2.58 -14.98 2.10
C PRO A 82 -2.47 -13.43 2.02
N GLN A 83 -3.16 -12.75 1.10
CA GLN A 83 -2.93 -11.31 0.83
C GLN A 83 -3.33 -10.38 2.00
N ILE A 84 -4.38 -10.73 2.76
CA ILE A 84 -4.87 -9.94 3.90
C ILE A 84 -3.85 -9.94 5.05
N TRP A 85 -3.06 -11.01 5.18
CA TRP A 85 -2.07 -11.16 6.24
C TRP A 85 -0.91 -10.15 6.10
N PHE A 86 -0.43 -9.92 4.86
CA PHE A 86 0.63 -8.94 4.59
C PHE A 86 0.18 -7.49 4.85
N HIS A 87 -1.09 -7.18 4.62
CA HIS A 87 -1.64 -5.85 4.87
C HIS A 87 -1.78 -5.56 6.37
N CYS A 88 -2.26 -6.53 7.16
CA CYS A 88 -2.27 -6.43 8.63
C CYS A 88 -0.86 -6.33 9.22
N TRP A 89 0.11 -7.07 8.67
CA TRP A 89 1.51 -6.95 9.08
C TRP A 89 2.03 -5.53 8.84
N TYR A 90 1.86 -4.98 7.64
CA TYR A 90 2.29 -3.62 7.31
C TYR A 90 1.65 -2.54 8.21
N ILE A 91 0.35 -2.65 8.52
CA ILE A 91 -0.33 -1.72 9.43
C ILE A 91 0.22 -1.84 10.86
N THR A 92 0.50 -3.06 11.31
CA THR A 92 1.09 -3.32 12.64
C THR A 92 2.52 -2.77 12.72
N SER A 93 3.31 -2.91 11.65
CA SER A 93 4.65 -2.33 11.55
C SER A 93 4.64 -0.81 11.63
N ASN A 94 3.72 -0.13 10.93
CA ASN A 94 3.60 1.33 10.99
C ASN A 94 3.10 1.82 12.36
N SER A 95 2.21 1.07 12.99
CA SER A 95 1.68 1.39 14.33
C SER A 95 2.72 1.21 15.44
N LEU A 96 3.72 0.33 15.25
CA LEU A 96 4.86 0.13 16.17
C LEU A 96 5.96 1.19 16.03
N VAL A 97 6.10 1.83 14.87
CA VAL A 97 7.08 2.91 14.66
C VAL A 97 6.55 4.27 15.16
N GLY A 98 5.24 4.49 15.13
CA GLY A 98 4.58 5.70 15.67
C GLY A 98 4.88 6.06 17.13
N PRO A 99 4.90 5.13 18.11
CA PRO A 99 5.13 5.48 19.52
C PRO A 99 6.55 5.94 19.84
N CYS A 100 7.55 5.70 19.00
CA CYS A 100 8.95 6.11 19.26
C CYS A 100 9.35 7.45 18.61
N SER A 101 8.49 8.08 17.82
CA SER A 101 8.80 9.39 17.20
C SER A 101 8.23 10.58 17.98
N LEU A 102 7.64 10.33 19.16
CA LEU A 102 6.99 11.32 20.03
C LEU A 102 7.61 11.38 21.45
N LEU A 103 8.79 10.79 21.64
CA LEU A 103 9.55 10.80 22.89
C LEU A 103 10.96 11.37 22.66
#